data_AF-A0A2I2YV37-F1
#
_entry.id   AF-A0A2I2YV37-F1
#
_cell.length_a   1.000
_cell.length_b   1.000
_cell.length_c   1.000
_cell.angle_alpha   90.00
_cell.angle_beta   90.00
_cell.angle_gamma   90.00
#
_symmetry.space_group_name_H-M   'P 1'
#
loop_
_entity.id
_entity.type
_entity.pdbx_description
1 polymer ?
#
loop_
_entity_poly.entity_id
_entity_poly.type
_entity_poly.pdbx_seq_one_letter_code
_entity_poly.pdbx_strand_id
1 'polypeptide(L)'
;MDPKQTTLLCLGLYGKPFLSADRGLVLMPGENISLTCSSAHIPFDRFSLAKEGELSLPQHQSGEHPANFSLGPVDLNVSGIYRCYGWYNRSPYLWSFPSNALELVVTDSIHQDYTIQNLIRMAVAGLVLVALLAILVENWHSHTALNKEASADVAEPRWSQQMCQPGLTFARTPSVCK
;
A
#
# COMPACT_ATOMS: atom_id res chain seq x y z
N MET A 1 -49.35 -14.29 -20.11
CA MET A 1 -48.07 -14.62 -20.76
C MET A 1 -47.71 -13.43 -21.62
N ASP A 2 -46.96 -12.48 -21.08
CA ASP A 2 -46.45 -11.34 -21.83
C ASP A 2 -45.42 -11.85 -22.84
N PRO A 3 -45.61 -11.63 -24.15
CA PRO A 3 -44.57 -11.92 -25.10
C PRO A 3 -43.42 -10.96 -24.80
N LYS A 4 -42.29 -11.49 -24.34
CA LYS A 4 -41.03 -10.74 -24.27
C LYS A 4 -40.79 -10.17 -25.67
N GLN A 5 -41.03 -8.88 -25.82
CA GLN A 5 -40.80 -8.16 -27.05
C GLN A 5 -39.29 -8.15 -27.28
N THR A 6 -38.80 -9.07 -28.10
CA THR A 6 -37.42 -9.09 -28.58
C THR A 6 -37.24 -7.90 -29.52
N THR A 7 -36.99 -6.75 -28.94
CA THR A 7 -36.64 -5.54 -29.67
C THR A 7 -35.24 -5.71 -30.26
N LEU A 8 -35.14 -5.77 -31.59
CA LEU A 8 -33.87 -5.88 -32.29
C LEU A 8 -33.22 -4.49 -32.36
N LEU A 9 -32.03 -4.37 -31.80
CA LEU A 9 -31.26 -3.13 -31.77
C LEU A 9 -30.19 -3.15 -32.87
N CYS A 10 -30.17 -2.13 -33.73
CA CYS A 10 -29.15 -1.96 -34.76
C CYS A 10 -28.07 -0.98 -34.28
N LEU A 11 -26.86 -1.51 -34.04
CA LEU A 11 -25.70 -0.75 -33.60
C LEU A 11 -24.80 -0.37 -34.79
N GLY A 12 -24.04 0.72 -34.65
CA GLY A 12 -22.99 1.07 -35.62
C GLY A 12 -23.44 1.81 -36.88
N LEU A 13 -24.52 2.58 -36.80
CA LEU A 13 -25.07 3.32 -37.97
C LEU A 13 -24.65 4.80 -38.02
N TYR A 14 -24.28 5.37 -36.87
CA TYR A 14 -23.82 6.77 -36.75
C TYR A 14 -22.41 6.83 -36.14
N GLY A 15 -21.69 7.93 -36.36
CA GLY A 15 -20.36 8.13 -35.77
C GLY A 15 -20.35 8.03 -34.24
N LYS A 16 -19.23 7.57 -33.67
CA LYS A 16 -19.14 7.30 -32.23
C LYS A 16 -19.15 8.56 -31.37
N PRO A 17 -19.80 8.55 -30.19
CA PRO A 17 -19.67 9.61 -29.21
C PRO A 17 -18.37 9.48 -28.41
N PHE A 18 -18.09 10.48 -27.59
CA PHE A 18 -17.00 10.51 -26.63
C PHE A 18 -17.53 10.25 -25.22
N LEU A 19 -16.80 9.44 -24.45
CA LEU A 19 -17.12 9.09 -23.06
C LEU A 19 -15.92 9.44 -22.18
N SER A 20 -16.18 10.11 -21.07
CA SER A 20 -15.17 10.50 -20.07
C SER A 20 -15.72 10.38 -18.65
N ALA A 21 -14.83 10.25 -17.68
CA ALA A 21 -15.15 10.40 -16.26
C ALA A 21 -14.77 11.83 -15.80
N ASP A 22 -15.53 12.37 -14.85
CA ASP A 22 -15.20 13.62 -14.16
C ASP A 22 -14.00 13.50 -13.21
N ARG A 23 -13.75 12.29 -12.70
CA ARG A 23 -12.67 11.95 -11.76
C ARG A 23 -11.78 10.81 -12.27
N GLY A 24 -10.85 10.38 -11.43
CA GLY A 24 -9.96 9.26 -11.71
C GLY A 24 -10.72 7.94 -11.91
N LEU A 25 -10.10 7.02 -12.65
CA LEU A 25 -10.65 5.70 -12.97
C LEU A 25 -10.43 4.65 -11.86
N VAL A 26 -9.65 5.02 -10.83
CA VAL A 26 -9.41 4.23 -9.63
C VAL A 26 -10.12 4.92 -8.48
N LEU A 27 -11.11 4.25 -7.91
CA LEU A 27 -12.03 4.83 -6.93
C LEU A 27 -12.02 4.05 -5.62
N MET A 28 -12.31 4.75 -4.54
CA MET A 28 -12.56 4.11 -3.24
C MET A 28 -14.05 3.81 -3.09
N PRO A 29 -14.41 2.74 -2.35
CA PRO A 29 -15.81 2.47 -2.03
C PRO A 29 -16.49 3.66 -1.34
N GLY A 30 -17.72 3.97 -1.76
CA GLY A 30 -18.53 5.05 -1.21
C GLY A 30 -18.31 6.43 -1.86
N GLU A 31 -17.34 6.58 -2.76
CA GLU A 31 -17.25 7.79 -3.59
C GLU A 31 -18.38 7.82 -4.63
N ASN A 32 -18.88 9.01 -4.98
CA ASN A 32 -19.79 9.16 -6.12
C ASN A 32 -18.99 9.45 -7.39
N ILE A 33 -19.28 8.72 -8.45
CA ILE A 33 -18.71 8.95 -9.78
C ILE A 33 -19.80 9.31 -10.80
N SER A 34 -19.45 10.22 -11.71
CA SER A 34 -20.27 10.51 -12.87
C SER A 34 -19.50 10.32 -14.17
N LEU A 35 -20.17 9.72 -15.17
CA LEU A 35 -19.63 9.59 -16.51
C LEU A 35 -20.34 10.56 -17.44
N THR A 36 -19.58 11.30 -18.23
CA THR A 36 -20.09 12.28 -19.18
C THR A 36 -19.94 11.73 -20.60
N CYS A 37 -21.03 11.78 -21.36
CA CYS A 37 -21.05 11.40 -22.76
C CYS A 37 -21.46 12.58 -23.65
N SER A 38 -20.76 12.77 -24.76
CA SER A 38 -21.01 13.88 -25.68
C SER A 38 -20.59 13.55 -27.11
N SER A 39 -21.02 14.38 -28.06
CA SER A 39 -20.62 14.26 -29.46
C SER A 39 -20.40 15.66 -30.04
N ALA A 40 -19.21 15.91 -30.59
CA ALA A 40 -18.85 17.21 -31.13
C ALA A 40 -19.47 17.47 -32.52
N HIS A 41 -19.66 16.41 -33.32
CA HIS A 41 -20.03 16.54 -34.73
C HIS A 41 -21.46 16.07 -35.02
N ILE A 42 -22.05 15.26 -34.15
CA ILE A 42 -23.36 14.65 -34.36
C ILE A 42 -24.31 15.06 -33.22
N PRO A 43 -25.38 15.81 -33.51
CA PRO A 43 -26.32 16.29 -32.50
C PRO A 43 -27.35 15.20 -32.18
N PHE A 44 -26.95 14.15 -31.46
CA PHE A 44 -27.88 13.11 -31.00
C PHE A 44 -28.95 13.69 -30.08
N ASP A 45 -30.17 13.16 -30.09
CA ASP A 45 -31.22 13.61 -29.15
C ASP A 45 -30.98 13.07 -27.75
N ARG A 46 -30.44 11.84 -27.67
CA ARG A 46 -30.23 11.11 -26.42
C ARG A 46 -28.96 10.29 -26.47
N PHE A 47 -28.44 10.01 -25.28
CA PHE A 47 -27.32 9.13 -25.03
C PHE A 47 -27.74 7.97 -24.13
N SER A 48 -27.05 6.85 -24.28
CA SER A 48 -27.25 5.65 -23.45
C SER A 48 -25.91 5.08 -23.02
N LEU A 49 -25.79 4.79 -21.73
CA LEU A 49 -24.59 4.22 -21.13
C LEU A 49 -24.81 2.73 -20.85
N ALA A 50 -23.92 1.89 -21.38
CA ALA A 50 -23.93 0.46 -21.17
C ALA A 50 -22.66 0.01 -20.44
N LYS A 51 -22.83 -0.94 -19.51
CA LYS A 51 -21.74 -1.70 -18.89
C LYS A 51 -21.58 -3.03 -19.63
N GLU A 52 -20.36 -3.37 -20.03
CA GLU A 52 -20.08 -4.63 -20.72
C GLU A 52 -20.36 -5.83 -19.80
N GLY A 53 -21.03 -6.86 -20.34
CA GLY A 53 -21.42 -8.07 -19.59
C GLY A 53 -22.82 -7.99 -18.95
N GLU A 54 -23.45 -6.83 -18.90
CA GLU A 54 -24.87 -6.73 -18.50
C GLU A 54 -25.78 -7.02 -19.70
N LEU A 55 -26.68 -7.99 -19.54
CA LEU A 55 -27.67 -8.40 -20.56
C LEU A 55 -28.87 -7.44 -20.65
N SER A 56 -28.96 -6.47 -19.75
CA SER A 56 -30.02 -5.46 -19.72
C SER A 56 -29.78 -4.38 -20.77
N LEU A 57 -30.88 -3.88 -21.34
CA LEU A 57 -30.87 -2.63 -22.11
C LEU A 57 -30.20 -1.54 -21.24
N PRO A 58 -29.34 -0.66 -21.78
CA PRO A 58 -28.65 0.35 -21.00
C PRO A 58 -29.64 1.11 -20.11
N GLN A 59 -29.43 0.93 -18.80
CA GLN A 59 -30.34 1.36 -17.75
C GLN A 59 -30.38 2.89 -17.59
N HIS A 60 -29.38 3.57 -18.16
CA HIS A 60 -29.17 4.99 -18.00
C HIS A 60 -29.27 5.67 -19.38
N GLN A 61 -30.37 6.39 -19.59
CA GLN A 61 -30.61 7.18 -20.80
C GLN A 61 -30.76 8.65 -20.40
N SER A 62 -30.06 9.54 -21.09
CA SER A 62 -30.13 10.98 -20.82
C SER A 62 -30.30 11.75 -22.13
N GLY A 63 -31.17 12.77 -22.09
CA GLY A 63 -31.36 13.72 -23.19
C GLY A 63 -30.61 15.04 -22.96
N GLU A 64 -29.67 15.07 -22.02
CA GLU A 64 -28.82 16.23 -21.76
C GLU A 64 -27.63 16.29 -22.74
N HIS A 65 -27.11 17.49 -22.97
CA HIS A 65 -26.01 17.75 -23.89
C HIS A 65 -24.97 18.65 -23.22
N PRO A 66 -23.85 18.10 -22.69
CA PRO A 66 -23.49 16.68 -22.65
C PRO A 66 -24.33 15.88 -21.64
N ALA A 67 -24.46 14.57 -21.85
CA ALA A 67 -25.21 13.68 -20.97
C ALA A 67 -24.37 13.25 -19.78
N ASN A 68 -24.86 13.50 -18.56
CA ASN A 68 -24.22 13.04 -17.33
C ASN A 68 -24.93 11.81 -16.76
N PHE A 69 -24.15 10.80 -16.40
CA PHE A 69 -24.63 9.54 -15.83
C PHE A 69 -24.01 9.34 -14.46
N SER A 70 -24.77 9.60 -13.40
CA SER A 70 -24.35 9.30 -12.02
C SER A 70 -24.53 7.82 -11.72
N LEU A 71 -23.44 7.12 -11.44
CA LEU A 71 -23.48 5.69 -11.07
C LEU A 71 -23.77 5.47 -9.58
N GLY A 72 -23.83 6.54 -8.79
CA GLY A 72 -24.08 6.49 -7.36
C GLY A 72 -22.83 6.15 -6.53
N PRO A 73 -23.01 5.72 -5.28
CA PRO A 73 -21.89 5.34 -4.41
C PRO A 73 -21.23 4.08 -4.96
N VAL A 74 -19.94 4.18 -5.21
CA VAL A 74 -19.13 3.14 -5.80
C VAL A 74 -19.06 1.93 -4.87
N ASP A 75 -19.43 0.76 -5.38
CA ASP A 75 -19.20 -0.55 -4.79
C ASP A 75 -18.37 -1.43 -5.73
N LEU A 76 -18.01 -2.65 -5.33
CA LEU A 76 -17.25 -3.57 -6.17
C LEU A 76 -17.97 -3.94 -7.48
N ASN A 77 -19.30 -3.84 -7.52
CA ASN A 77 -20.10 -4.12 -8.70
C ASN A 77 -20.12 -2.94 -9.69
N VAL A 78 -19.70 -1.73 -9.29
CA VAL A 78 -19.52 -0.61 -10.23
C VAL A 78 -18.31 -0.83 -11.15
N SER A 79 -17.33 -1.66 -10.75
CA SER A 79 -16.17 -1.96 -11.59
C SER A 79 -16.57 -2.63 -12.91
N GLY A 80 -15.93 -2.24 -13.99
CA GLY A 80 -16.14 -2.81 -15.32
C GLY A 80 -15.87 -1.82 -16.46
N ILE A 81 -16.19 -2.27 -17.66
CA ILE A 81 -15.98 -1.49 -18.90
C ILE A 81 -17.29 -0.85 -19.31
N TYR A 82 -17.27 0.47 -19.48
CA TYR A 82 -18.41 1.28 -19.89
C TYR A 82 -18.25 1.78 -21.31
N ARG A 83 -19.36 1.83 -22.05
CA ARG A 83 -19.47 2.42 -23.39
C ARG A 83 -20.73 3.25 -23.51
N CYS A 84 -20.64 4.34 -24.25
CA CYS A 84 -21.77 5.20 -24.55
C CYS A 84 -22.18 5.11 -26.02
N TYR A 85 -23.48 5.28 -26.27
CA TYR A 85 -24.11 5.30 -27.58
C TYR A 85 -24.99 6.55 -27.71
N GLY A 86 -25.07 7.11 -28.91
CA GLY A 86 -25.98 8.20 -29.26
C GLY A 86 -27.09 7.71 -30.20
N TRP A 87 -28.30 8.27 -30.04
CA TRP A 87 -29.47 7.93 -30.86
C TRP A 87 -30.49 9.08 -30.94
N TYR A 88 -31.48 8.93 -31.81
CA TYR A 88 -32.51 9.94 -32.08
C TYR A 88 -33.89 9.45 -31.65
N ASN A 89 -34.71 10.35 -31.08
CA ASN A 89 -36.07 10.03 -30.63
C ASN A 89 -36.94 9.41 -31.74
N ARG A 90 -36.72 9.86 -32.99
CA ARG A 90 -37.43 9.34 -34.17
C ARG A 90 -36.99 7.94 -34.60
N SER A 91 -35.83 7.47 -34.15
CA SER A 91 -35.27 6.16 -34.48
C SER A 91 -34.61 5.53 -33.25
N PRO A 92 -35.40 5.13 -32.22
CA PRO A 92 -34.88 4.67 -30.93
C PRO A 92 -34.12 3.34 -30.99
N TYR A 93 -34.23 2.61 -32.10
CA TYR A 93 -33.58 1.32 -32.31
C TYR A 93 -32.29 1.41 -33.16
N LEU A 94 -31.96 2.59 -33.68
CA LEU A 94 -30.78 2.83 -34.53
C LEU A 94 -29.76 3.65 -33.75
N TRP A 95 -28.66 3.01 -33.35
CA TRP A 95 -27.66 3.63 -32.47
C TRP A 95 -26.34 3.85 -33.20
N SER A 96 -25.55 4.77 -32.63
CA SER A 96 -24.18 5.03 -33.08
C SER A 96 -23.26 3.82 -32.93
N PHE A 97 -22.06 3.94 -33.49
CA PHE A 97 -20.92 3.16 -33.00
C PHE A 97 -20.70 3.44 -31.51
N PRO A 98 -20.23 2.43 -30.75
CA PRO A 98 -19.86 2.65 -29.36
C PRO A 98 -18.74 3.67 -29.23
N SER A 99 -18.74 4.42 -28.13
CA SER A 99 -17.59 5.18 -27.69
C SER A 99 -16.37 4.28 -27.45
N ASN A 100 -15.21 4.90 -27.26
CA ASN A 100 -14.08 4.17 -26.67
C ASN A 100 -14.49 3.59 -25.31
N ALA A 101 -13.92 2.43 -24.98
CA ALA A 101 -14.12 1.76 -23.70
C ALA A 101 -13.53 2.60 -22.57
N LEU A 102 -14.27 2.74 -21.47
CA LEU A 102 -13.82 3.37 -20.24
C LEU A 102 -13.88 2.34 -19.12
N GLU A 103 -12.72 1.95 -18.59
CA GLU A 103 -12.62 0.96 -17.52
C GLU A 103 -12.61 1.65 -16.16
N LEU A 104 -13.53 1.26 -15.27
CA LEU A 104 -13.58 1.70 -13.88
C LEU A 104 -13.09 0.57 -12.96
N VAL A 105 -12.15 0.90 -12.08
CA VAL A 105 -11.57 -0.03 -11.11
C VAL A 105 -11.82 0.52 -9.71
N VAL A 106 -12.41 -0.31 -8.86
CA VAL A 106 -12.67 0.03 -7.46
C VAL A 106 -11.67 -0.71 -6.61
N THR A 107 -10.92 0.00 -5.78
CA THR A 107 -9.89 -0.59 -4.91
C THR A 107 -10.23 -0.37 -3.45
N ASP A 108 -10.19 -1.42 -2.63
CA ASP A 108 -10.38 -1.36 -1.16
C ASP A 108 -9.15 -0.79 -0.41
N SER A 109 -8.36 0.08 -1.05
CA SER A 109 -6.99 0.43 -0.63
C SER A 109 -6.87 1.25 0.65
N ILE A 110 -7.97 1.69 1.28
CA ILE A 110 -7.93 2.46 2.54
C ILE A 110 -7.22 1.70 3.67
N HIS A 111 -7.14 0.37 3.62
CA HIS A 111 -6.50 -0.43 4.67
C HIS A 111 -5.01 -0.75 4.45
N GLN A 112 -4.43 -0.48 3.26
CA GLN A 112 -3.15 -1.09 2.89
C GLN A 112 -1.95 -0.15 3.03
N ASP A 113 -2.11 1.15 2.76
CA ASP A 113 -0.99 2.10 2.77
C ASP A 113 -0.43 2.37 4.17
N TYR A 114 -1.28 2.55 5.18
CA TYR A 114 -0.81 2.82 6.54
C TYR A 114 -0.17 1.57 7.18
N THR A 115 -0.68 0.38 6.84
CA THR A 115 -0.24 -0.89 7.42
C THR A 115 1.15 -1.26 6.91
N ILE A 116 1.40 -1.10 5.60
CA ILE A 116 2.71 -1.36 5.00
C ILE A 116 3.75 -0.35 5.49
N GLN A 117 3.41 0.95 5.58
CA GLN A 117 4.36 1.94 6.07
C GLN A 117 4.68 1.76 7.56
N ASN A 118 3.69 1.40 8.39
CA ASN A 118 3.93 1.09 9.80
C ASN A 118 4.76 -0.20 9.97
N LEU A 119 4.53 -1.23 9.14
CA LEU A 119 5.33 -2.46 9.16
C LEU A 119 6.80 -2.20 8.79
N ILE A 120 7.05 -1.36 7.77
CA ILE A 120 8.42 -0.96 7.40
C ILE A 120 9.08 -0.20 8.56
N ARG A 121 8.36 0.75 9.18
CA ARG A 121 8.87 1.49 10.34
C ARG A 121 9.21 0.58 11.53
N MET A 122 8.34 -0.38 11.83
CA MET A 122 8.56 -1.36 12.90
C MET A 122 9.72 -2.30 12.59
N ALA A 123 9.86 -2.77 11.34
CA ALA A 123 10.96 -3.62 10.92
C ALA A 123 12.31 -2.90 11.01
N VAL A 124 12.39 -1.64 10.56
CA VAL A 124 13.62 -0.82 10.68
C VAL A 124 13.97 -0.56 12.13
N ALA A 125 12.99 -0.21 12.97
CA ALA A 125 13.21 -0.02 14.40
C ALA A 125 13.73 -1.30 15.07
N GLY A 126 13.16 -2.46 14.71
CA GLY A 126 13.63 -3.77 15.18
C GLY A 126 15.07 -4.09 14.78
N LEU A 127 15.43 -3.87 13.52
CA LEU A 127 16.79 -4.10 13.02
C LEU A 127 17.83 -3.22 13.73
N VAL A 128 17.50 -1.95 13.96
CA VAL A 128 18.37 -1.02 14.72
C VAL A 128 18.56 -1.51 16.15
N LEU A 129 17.49 -1.96 16.81
CA LEU A 129 17.57 -2.47 18.19
C LEU A 129 18.44 -3.73 18.29
N VAL A 130 18.29 -4.65 17.34
CA VAL A 130 19.11 -5.89 17.28
C VAL A 130 20.59 -5.55 17.06
N ALA A 131 20.89 -4.61 16.16
CA ALA A 131 22.27 -4.17 15.93
C ALA A 131 22.91 -3.53 17.17
N LEU A 132 22.16 -2.67 17.88
CA LEU A 132 22.64 -2.06 19.13
C LEU A 132 22.89 -3.09 20.23
N LEU A 133 22.00 -4.09 20.37
CA LEU A 133 22.20 -5.18 21.34
C LEU A 133 23.42 -6.03 21.00
N ALA A 134 23.65 -6.34 19.72
CA ALA A 134 24.84 -7.08 19.28
C ALA A 134 26.13 -6.33 19.65
N ILE A 135 26.19 -5.02 19.37
CA ILE A 135 27.34 -4.17 19.72
C ILE A 135 27.57 -4.15 21.24
N LEU A 136 26.50 -4.04 22.04
CA LEU A 136 26.61 -4.06 23.51
C LEU A 136 27.11 -5.41 24.04
N VAL A 137 26.64 -6.52 23.47
CA VAL A 137 27.08 -7.88 23.84
C VAL A 137 28.55 -8.09 23.51
N GLU A 138 28.99 -7.68 22.31
CA GLU A 138 30.40 -7.75 21.92
C GLU A 138 31.29 -6.91 22.84
N ASN A 139 30.87 -5.69 23.14
CA ASN A 139 31.58 -4.81 24.06
C ASN A 139 31.66 -5.41 25.48
N TRP A 140 30.55 -5.92 26.00
CA TRP A 140 30.50 -6.58 27.30
C TRP A 140 31.41 -7.81 27.37
N HIS A 141 31.39 -8.64 26.33
CA HIS A 141 32.23 -9.83 26.25
C HIS A 141 33.72 -9.47 26.22
N SER A 142 34.07 -8.40 25.51
CA SER A 142 35.45 -7.87 25.44
C SER A 142 35.93 -7.35 26.80
N HIS A 143 35.09 -6.62 27.54
CA HIS A 143 35.41 -6.20 28.91
C HIS A 143 35.52 -7.38 29.89
N THR A 144 34.67 -8.39 29.76
CA THR A 144 34.68 -9.57 30.63
C THR A 144 35.93 -10.43 30.41
N ALA A 145 36.47 -10.48 29.18
CA ALA A 145 37.73 -11.15 28.87
C ALA A 145 38.94 -10.44 29.50
N LEU A 146 38.99 -9.10 29.41
CA LEU A 146 40.04 -8.27 30.01
C LEU A 146 40.03 -8.35 31.55
N ASN A 147 38.84 -8.41 32.15
CA ASN A 147 38.68 -8.58 33.60
C ASN A 147 39.07 -10.00 34.09
N LYS A 148 38.94 -11.03 33.24
CA LYS A 148 39.42 -12.38 33.55
C LYS A 148 40.94 -12.48 33.51
N GLU A 149 41.61 -11.78 32.61
CA GLU A 149 43.08 -11.68 32.59
C GLU A 149 43.59 -10.91 33.81
N ALA A 150 42.95 -9.79 34.18
CA ALA A 150 43.29 -9.05 35.40
C ALA A 150 42.99 -9.82 36.69
N SER A 151 41.97 -10.68 36.72
CA SER A 151 41.67 -11.54 37.87
C SER A 151 42.56 -12.78 37.94
N ALA A 152 43.09 -13.26 36.82
CA ALA A 152 44.02 -14.39 36.78
C ALA A 152 45.45 -13.99 37.19
N ASP A 153 45.83 -12.72 37.00
CA ASP A 153 47.12 -12.18 37.45
C ASP A 153 47.14 -11.81 38.96
N VAL A 154 45.96 -11.76 39.61
CA VAL A 154 45.79 -11.42 41.04
C VAL A 154 45.57 -12.67 41.92
N ALA A 155 45.88 -13.87 41.40
CA ALA A 155 45.81 -15.12 42.16
C ALA A 155 47.19 -15.79 42.33
N GLU A 156 48.14 -15.10 42.98
CA GLU A 156 49.26 -15.71 43.70
C GLU A 156 49.37 -15.07 45.10
N PRO A 157 49.09 -15.80 46.21
CA PRO A 157 49.51 -15.38 47.52
C PRO A 157 50.85 -16.05 47.86
N ARG A 158 51.97 -15.53 47.34
CA ARG A 158 53.30 -15.91 47.82
C ARG A 158 53.68 -15.01 49.00
N TRP A 159 53.08 -15.31 50.17
CA TRP A 159 53.50 -14.73 51.44
C TRP A 159 54.99 -15.04 51.69
N SER A 160 55.81 -14.02 51.48
CA SER A 160 57.03 -13.67 52.21
C SER A 160 57.75 -14.82 52.93
N GLN A 161 58.83 -15.31 52.31
CA GLN A 161 59.90 -15.94 53.08
C GLN A 161 60.56 -14.90 54.02
N GLN A 162 60.43 -15.22 55.30
CA GLN A 162 61.43 -15.09 56.38
C GLN A 162 61.63 -13.75 57.10
N MET A 163 61.29 -13.77 58.40
CA MET A 163 62.14 -13.49 59.60
C MET A 163 61.25 -12.91 60.72
N CYS A 164 61.37 -13.25 62.01
CA CYS A 164 62.57 -13.51 62.82
C CYS A 164 62.30 -14.56 63.90
N GLN A 165 63.32 -15.32 64.32
CA GLN A 165 63.36 -15.94 65.65
C GLN A 165 64.36 -15.22 66.56
N PRO A 166 64.09 -15.12 67.88
CA PRO A 166 64.97 -14.44 68.82
C PRO A 166 65.97 -15.40 69.48
N GLY A 167 67.17 -14.91 69.77
CA GLY A 167 68.14 -15.63 70.60
C GLY A 167 69.42 -14.82 70.86
N LEU A 168 69.65 -14.46 72.12
CA LEU A 168 70.77 -13.67 72.63
C LEU A 168 72.17 -14.19 72.21
N THR A 169 73.07 -13.29 71.83
CA THR A 169 74.32 -12.87 72.56
C THR A 169 75.40 -12.31 71.61
N PHE A 170 76.01 -11.21 72.06
CA PHE A 170 77.38 -10.72 71.79
C PHE A 170 78.04 -10.92 70.41
N ALA A 171 78.15 -9.84 69.62
CA ALA A 171 79.41 -9.17 69.23
C ALA A 171 79.29 -8.34 67.93
N ARG A 172 79.73 -7.07 68.02
CA ARG A 172 80.45 -6.24 67.04
C ARG A 172 79.82 -5.94 65.65
N THR A 173 79.45 -4.66 65.50
CA THR A 173 79.37 -3.79 64.30
C THR A 173 78.22 -3.97 63.28
N PRO A 174 77.77 -2.86 62.64
CA PRO A 174 76.44 -2.74 62.05
C PRO A 174 76.42 -3.14 60.57
N SER A 175 75.29 -3.65 60.09
CA SER A 175 74.96 -3.59 58.67
C SER A 175 73.47 -3.35 58.47
N VAL A 176 73.17 -2.40 57.59
CA VAL A 176 71.84 -2.06 57.11
C VAL A 176 71.47 -3.08 56.04
N CYS A 177 70.31 -3.70 56.14
CA CYS A 177 69.63 -4.29 54.98
C CYS A 177 68.49 -3.35 54.56
N LYS A 178 68.49 -3.08 53.26
CA LYS A 178 67.59 -2.22 52.50
C LYS A 178 66.46 -3.06 51.91
#